data_AF-A0AAV3W5U4-F1
#
_entry.id   AF-A0AAV3W5U4-F1
#
_cell.length_a   1.000
_cell.length_b   1.000
_cell.length_c   1.000
_cell.angle_alpha   90.00
_cell.angle_beta   90.00
_cell.angle_gamma   90.00
#
_symmetry.space_group_name_H-M   'P 1'
#
loop_
_entity.id
_entity.type
_entity.pdbx_description
1 polymer ?
#
loop_
_entity_poly.entity_id
_entity_poly.type
_entity_poly.pdbx_seq_one_letter_code
_entity_poly.pdbx_strand_id
1 'polypeptide(L)'
;MIEISESGMIFGAYEDDRVFRIEISKLHDKIGNRIKVVEFILMRKQNELDFIEAKSSSPKPIQDSEEKVEKFNKYIEEITDKFIHSFNLYYSAILGKNNHYNEISSKFLDLDNSILNFKFILVIKNHKEEWLVPILNALKRNLAYHNTIWKSDVIVVNEEIAKKYNLIKVNS
;
A
#
# COMPACT_ATOMS: atom_id res chain seq x y z
N MET A 1 -4.01 19.68 -6.12
CA MET A 1 -4.29 18.68 -5.07
C MET A 1 -5.26 17.66 -5.63
N ILE A 2 -5.11 16.38 -5.31
CA ILE A 2 -5.97 15.28 -5.77
C ILE A 2 -6.56 14.51 -4.59
N GLU A 3 -7.73 13.92 -4.80
CA GLU A 3 -8.39 13.01 -3.86
C GLU A 3 -8.58 11.65 -4.54
N ILE A 4 -8.47 10.57 -3.76
CA ILE A 4 -8.57 9.20 -4.26
C ILE A 4 -9.66 8.46 -3.47
N SER A 5 -10.72 8.04 -4.15
CA SER A 5 -11.85 7.34 -3.54
C SER A 5 -11.66 5.83 -3.64
N GLU A 6 -11.27 5.19 -2.54
CA GLU A 6 -11.02 3.74 -2.52
C GLU A 6 -11.61 3.04 -1.30
N SER A 7 -12.15 1.84 -1.52
CA SER A 7 -12.78 1.02 -0.46
C SER A 7 -13.83 1.77 0.38
N GLY A 8 -14.48 2.77 -0.21
CA GLY A 8 -15.47 3.63 0.46
C GLY A 8 -14.85 4.67 1.41
N MET A 9 -13.58 5.00 1.25
CA MET A 9 -12.84 6.05 1.96
C MET A 9 -12.29 7.06 0.94
N ILE A 10 -12.06 8.31 1.35
CA ILE A 10 -11.46 9.35 0.50
C ILE A 10 -10.08 9.68 1.03
N PHE A 11 -9.04 9.32 0.29
CA PHE A 11 -7.65 9.59 0.61
C PHE A 11 -7.22 10.97 0.13
N GLY A 12 -6.40 11.65 0.93
CA GLY A 12 -5.90 12.99 0.65
C GLY A 12 -6.72 14.12 1.27
N ALA A 13 -6.72 15.33 0.71
CA ALA A 13 -6.12 15.69 -0.58
C ALA A 13 -4.57 15.71 -0.57
N TYR A 14 -3.94 15.29 -1.67
CA TYR A 14 -2.47 15.25 -1.83
C TYR A 14 -2.00 16.13 -2.99
N GLU A 15 -0.73 16.54 -2.99
CA GLU A 15 -0.11 17.12 -4.19
C GLU A 15 -0.06 16.07 -5.31
N ASP A 16 -0.49 16.43 -6.52
CA ASP A 16 -0.58 15.51 -7.66
C ASP A 16 0.77 14.87 -7.99
N ASP A 17 1.83 15.69 -8.01
CA ASP A 17 3.20 15.26 -8.28
C ASP A 17 3.84 14.46 -7.15
N ARG A 18 3.13 14.20 -6.05
CA ARG A 18 3.57 13.33 -4.94
C ARG A 18 2.81 12.01 -4.89
N VAL A 19 1.95 11.74 -5.87
CA VAL A 19 1.14 10.54 -5.93
C VAL A 19 1.33 9.82 -7.25
N PHE A 20 1.53 8.51 -7.19
CA PHE A 20 1.48 7.64 -8.35
C PHE A 20 0.36 6.61 -8.18
N ARG A 21 -0.72 6.76 -8.95
CA ARG A 21 -1.90 5.87 -8.93
C ARG A 21 -1.62 4.58 -9.70
N ILE A 22 -0.77 3.74 -9.13
CA ILE A 22 -0.22 2.55 -9.79
C ILE A 22 -1.30 1.57 -10.26
N GLU A 23 -2.42 1.43 -9.55
CA GLU A 23 -3.51 0.50 -9.92
C GLU A 23 -4.08 0.78 -11.31
N ILE A 24 -4.30 2.06 -11.64
CA ILE A 24 -4.89 2.51 -12.90
C ILE A 24 -3.85 3.04 -13.90
N SER A 25 -2.57 2.73 -13.67
CA SER A 25 -1.46 3.23 -14.49
C SER A 25 -1.32 2.43 -15.79
N LYS A 26 -0.90 3.08 -16.88
CA LYS A 26 -0.49 2.40 -18.11
C LYS A 26 0.66 1.43 -17.86
N LEU A 27 1.55 1.76 -16.92
CA LEU A 27 2.61 0.85 -16.50
C LEU A 27 2.05 -0.51 -16.06
N HIS A 28 1.04 -0.51 -15.19
CA HIS A 28 0.38 -1.73 -14.73
C HIS A 28 -0.39 -2.42 -15.87
N ASP A 29 -1.18 -1.66 -16.64
CA ASP A 29 -1.96 -2.18 -17.77
C ASP A 29 -1.11 -2.93 -18.80
N LYS A 30 0.12 -2.47 -19.04
CA LYS A 30 1.03 -3.05 -20.04
C LYS A 30 1.72 -4.32 -19.59
N ILE A 31 1.93 -4.51 -18.29
CA ILE A 31 2.49 -5.75 -17.76
C ILE A 31 1.42 -6.84 -17.66
N GLY A 32 0.18 -6.44 -17.36
CA GLY A 32 -1.00 -7.29 -17.45
C GLY A 32 -1.41 -7.97 -16.13
N ASN A 33 -2.55 -8.67 -16.22
CA ASN A 33 -3.42 -9.01 -15.09
C ASN A 33 -2.87 -10.02 -14.07
N ARG A 34 -1.64 -10.52 -14.22
CA ARG A 34 -1.03 -11.45 -13.24
C ARG A 34 -0.35 -10.72 -12.08
N ILE A 35 -0.09 -9.43 -12.26
CA ILE A 35 0.47 -8.56 -11.22
C ILE A 35 -0.70 -7.94 -10.46
N LYS A 36 -0.66 -8.02 -9.14
CA LYS A 36 -1.60 -7.34 -8.26
C LYS A 36 -0.88 -6.15 -7.67
N VAL A 37 -1.45 -4.95 -7.73
CA VAL A 37 -0.81 -3.76 -7.16
C VAL A 37 -1.69 -3.11 -6.10
N VAL A 38 -1.08 -2.26 -5.28
CA VAL A 38 -1.77 -1.38 -4.34
C VAL A 38 -2.48 -0.27 -5.11
N GLU A 39 -3.33 0.48 -4.41
CA GLU A 39 -4.11 1.57 -5.01
C GLU A 39 -3.21 2.69 -5.55
N PHE A 40 -2.28 3.15 -4.70
CA PHE A 40 -1.34 4.21 -5.06
C PHE A 40 -0.09 4.22 -4.19
N ILE A 41 0.93 4.93 -4.68
CA ILE A 41 2.18 5.22 -3.99
C ILE A 41 2.20 6.71 -3.67
N LEU A 42 2.49 7.07 -2.42
CA LEU A 42 2.51 8.44 -1.92
C LEU A 42 3.89 8.79 -1.38
N MET A 43 4.48 9.84 -1.93
CA MET A 43 5.66 10.46 -1.33
C MET A 43 5.18 11.40 -0.22
N ARG A 44 5.07 10.93 1.02
CA ARG A 44 4.44 11.70 2.11
C ARG A 44 5.36 12.74 2.74
N LYS A 45 6.65 12.40 2.85
CA LYS A 45 7.75 13.28 3.26
C LYS A 45 8.89 13.12 2.27
N GLN A 46 9.92 13.97 2.37
CA GLN A 46 11.06 13.91 1.45
C GLN A 46 11.74 12.52 1.42
N ASN A 47 11.77 11.82 2.55
CA ASN A 47 12.43 10.50 2.68
C ASN A 47 11.45 9.38 3.04
N GLU A 48 10.18 9.50 2.65
CA GLU A 48 9.12 8.54 3.00
C GLU A 48 8.26 8.23 1.78
N LEU A 49 8.25 6.94 1.40
CA LEU A 49 7.48 6.42 0.28
C LEU A 49 6.48 5.36 0.77
N ASP A 50 5.20 5.74 0.77
CA ASP A 50 4.11 4.94 1.27
C ASP A 50 3.43 4.19 0.11
N PHE A 51 3.35 2.87 0.18
CA PHE A 51 2.55 2.04 -0.71
C PHE A 51 1.24 1.74 0.00
N ILE A 52 0.12 2.23 -0.54
CA ILE A 52 -1.15 2.28 0.18
C ILE A 52 -2.17 1.33 -0.46
N GLU A 53 -2.52 0.29 0.30
CA GLU A 53 -3.63 -0.61 0.00
C GLU A 53 -4.84 -0.24 0.84
N ALA A 54 -6.03 -0.19 0.23
CA ALA A 54 -7.28 0.08 0.92
C ALA A 54 -8.21 -1.13 0.84
N LYS A 55 -8.81 -1.52 1.96
CA LYS A 55 -9.82 -2.59 2.02
C LYS A 55 -11.09 -2.10 2.71
N SER A 56 -12.24 -2.50 2.18
CA SER A 56 -13.55 -2.21 2.78
C SER A 56 -13.85 -3.12 3.98
N SER A 57 -13.16 -4.25 4.09
CA SER A 57 -13.33 -5.24 5.15
C SER A 57 -12.11 -6.17 5.23
N SER A 58 -12.04 -6.97 6.29
CA SER A 58 -11.06 -8.06 6.44
C SER A 58 -11.69 -9.27 7.13
N PRO A 59 -11.12 -10.48 6.96
CA PRO A 59 -11.55 -11.65 7.71
C PRO A 59 -11.41 -11.44 9.21
N LYS A 60 -12.32 -12.01 10.00
CA LYS A 60 -12.23 -11.93 11.46
C LYS A 60 -10.94 -12.61 11.94
N PRO A 61 -10.22 -12.03 12.93
CA PRO A 61 -9.02 -12.66 13.46
C PRO A 61 -9.29 -13.96 14.24
N ILE A 62 -10.54 -14.20 14.62
CA ILE A 62 -10.95 -15.41 15.34
C ILE A 62 -10.99 -16.57 14.34
N GLN A 63 -10.06 -17.50 14.54
CA GLN A 63 -9.80 -18.65 13.68
C GLN A 63 -10.26 -19.93 14.37
N ASP A 64 -11.56 -20.09 14.53
CA ASP A 64 -12.23 -21.24 15.16
C ASP A 64 -12.59 -22.36 14.17
N SER A 65 -12.27 -22.19 12.89
CA SER A 65 -12.42 -23.25 11.86
C SER A 65 -11.31 -23.18 10.80
N GLU A 66 -11.01 -24.31 10.18
CA GLU A 66 -10.03 -24.41 9.08
C GLU A 66 -10.37 -23.47 7.92
N GLU A 67 -11.66 -23.35 7.56
CA GLU A 67 -12.12 -22.45 6.51
C GLU A 67 -11.79 -20.97 6.82
N LYS A 68 -11.94 -20.55 8.09
CA LYS A 68 -11.62 -19.18 8.51
C LYS A 68 -10.11 -18.93 8.51
N VAL A 69 -9.31 -19.93 8.91
CA VAL A 69 -7.84 -19.88 8.81
C VAL A 69 -7.43 -19.70 7.35
N GLU A 70 -7.99 -20.50 6.44
CA GLU A 70 -7.66 -20.45 5.01
C GLU A 70 -8.03 -19.09 4.39
N LYS A 71 -9.22 -18.56 4.70
CA LYS A 71 -9.64 -17.22 4.25
C LYS A 71 -8.72 -16.12 4.78
N PHE A 72 -8.31 -16.21 6.05
CA PHE A 72 -7.36 -15.26 6.62
C PHE A 72 -6.01 -15.34 5.93
N ASN A 73 -5.46 -16.54 5.72
CA ASN A 73 -4.17 -16.72 5.07
C ASN A 73 -4.19 -16.19 3.62
N LYS A 74 -5.23 -16.53 2.84
CA LYS A 74 -5.41 -16.01 1.47
C LYS A 74 -5.49 -14.49 1.43
N TYR A 75 -6.18 -13.88 2.39
CA TYR A 75 -6.26 -12.41 2.50
C TYR A 75 -4.88 -11.79 2.78
N ILE A 76 -4.10 -12.36 3.71
CA ILE A 76 -2.74 -11.89 4.00
C ILE A 76 -1.81 -12.08 2.80
N GLU A 77 -1.89 -13.23 2.11
CA GLU A 77 -1.12 -13.52 0.89
C GLU A 77 -1.43 -12.51 -0.22
N GLU A 78 -2.71 -12.21 -0.45
CA GLU A 78 -3.11 -11.23 -1.47
C GLU A 78 -2.52 -9.84 -1.22
N ILE A 79 -2.57 -9.37 0.03
CA ILE A 79 -2.02 -8.06 0.40
C ILE A 79 -0.48 -8.08 0.34
N THR A 80 0.13 -9.19 0.76
CA THR A 80 1.58 -9.39 0.66
C THR A 80 2.02 -9.29 -0.81
N ASP A 81 1.35 -10.01 -1.71
CA ASP A 81 1.58 -9.95 -3.16
C ASP A 81 1.45 -8.52 -3.67
N LYS A 82 0.35 -7.82 -3.32
CA LYS A 82 0.13 -6.44 -3.74
C LYS A 82 1.29 -5.52 -3.34
N PHE A 83 1.79 -5.61 -2.12
CA PHE A 83 2.94 -4.79 -1.69
C PHE A 83 4.22 -5.12 -2.46
N ILE A 84 4.58 -6.41 -2.57
CA ILE A 84 5.83 -6.83 -3.24
C ILE A 84 5.79 -6.50 -4.73
N HIS A 85 4.67 -6.80 -5.39
CA HIS A 85 4.47 -6.51 -6.81
C HIS A 85 4.51 -5.02 -7.08
N SER A 86 3.87 -4.19 -6.25
CA SER A 86 3.91 -2.74 -6.40
C SER A 86 5.31 -2.19 -6.23
N PHE A 87 6.04 -2.67 -5.21
CA PHE A 87 7.42 -2.32 -4.99
C PHE A 87 8.29 -2.66 -6.21
N ASN A 88 8.21 -3.92 -6.68
CA ASN A 88 8.96 -4.38 -7.83
C ASN A 88 8.59 -3.61 -9.10
N LEU A 89 7.31 -3.32 -9.30
CA LEU A 89 6.82 -2.60 -10.47
C LEU A 89 7.33 -1.16 -10.47
N TYR A 90 7.16 -0.45 -9.36
CA TYR A 90 7.68 0.90 -9.18
C TYR A 90 9.19 0.95 -9.43
N TYR A 91 9.97 0.09 -8.77
CA TYR A 91 11.42 0.04 -8.94
C TYR A 91 11.84 -0.36 -10.35
N SER A 92 11.11 -1.26 -11.01
CA SER A 92 11.39 -1.59 -12.40
C SER A 92 11.23 -0.38 -13.33
N ALA A 93 10.29 0.51 -13.04
CA ALA A 93 10.05 1.70 -13.83
C ALA A 93 11.12 2.77 -13.56
N ILE A 94 11.42 3.08 -12.30
CA ILE A 94 12.42 4.11 -11.96
C ILE A 94 13.87 3.68 -12.26
N LEU A 95 14.15 2.38 -12.31
CA LEU A 95 15.45 1.84 -12.75
C LEU A 95 15.55 1.66 -14.28
N GLY A 96 14.53 2.09 -15.04
CA GLY A 96 14.52 2.03 -16.50
C GLY A 96 14.38 0.63 -17.10
N LYS A 97 13.97 -0.37 -16.31
CA LYS A 97 13.65 -1.72 -16.81
C LYS A 97 12.30 -1.75 -17.51
N ASN A 98 11.36 -0.92 -17.07
CA ASN A 98 10.06 -0.69 -17.69
C ASN A 98 9.85 0.80 -17.98
N ASN A 99 9.02 1.13 -18.98
CA ASN A 99 8.65 2.50 -19.26
C ASN A 99 7.61 2.97 -18.23
N HIS A 100 7.84 4.11 -17.57
CA HIS A 100 6.91 4.75 -16.64
C HIS A 100 5.82 5.62 -17.32
N TYR A 101 5.81 5.72 -18.65
CA TYR A 101 4.82 6.42 -19.48
C TYR A 101 4.53 7.89 -19.08
N ASN A 102 5.49 8.57 -18.46
CA ASN A 102 5.33 9.91 -17.87
C ASN A 102 4.26 9.98 -16.75
N GLU A 103 3.92 8.86 -16.14
CA GLU A 103 2.93 8.76 -15.05
C GLU A 103 3.58 8.87 -13.66
N ILE A 104 4.90 8.67 -13.60
CA ILE A 104 5.72 8.91 -12.41
C ILE A 104 6.34 10.29 -12.55
N SER A 105 6.05 11.20 -11.61
CA SER A 105 6.57 12.56 -11.65
C SER A 105 8.09 12.61 -11.41
N SER A 106 8.75 13.70 -11.80
CA SER A 106 10.18 13.87 -11.56
C SER A 106 10.55 13.81 -10.07
N LYS A 107 9.65 14.25 -9.17
CA LYS A 107 9.87 14.17 -7.72
C LYS A 107 10.18 12.75 -7.24
N PHE A 108 9.57 11.72 -7.84
CA PHE A 108 9.87 10.33 -7.50
C PHE A 108 11.22 9.87 -8.07
N LEU A 109 11.59 10.36 -9.26
CA LEU A 109 12.86 10.04 -9.92
C LEU A 109 14.05 10.70 -9.22
N ASP A 110 13.84 11.87 -8.64
CA ASP A 110 14.85 12.66 -7.93
C ASP A 110 15.08 12.18 -6.48
N LEU A 111 14.36 11.15 -6.02
CA LEU A 111 14.52 10.60 -4.67
C LEU A 111 15.88 9.94 -4.47
N ASP A 112 16.52 10.26 -3.35
CA ASP A 112 17.68 9.51 -2.88
C ASP A 112 17.23 8.19 -2.25
N ASN A 113 17.24 7.14 -3.07
CA ASN A 113 16.86 5.79 -2.69
C ASN A 113 17.71 5.19 -1.55
N SER A 114 18.88 5.76 -1.23
CA SER A 114 19.73 5.26 -0.14
C SER A 114 19.23 5.64 1.27
N ILE A 115 18.39 6.68 1.36
CA ILE A 115 17.84 7.21 2.62
C ILE A 115 16.31 7.08 2.73
N LEU A 116 15.66 6.53 1.70
CA LEU A 116 14.21 6.33 1.71
C LEU A 116 13.76 5.35 2.78
N ASN A 117 12.69 5.71 3.48
CA ASN A 117 11.93 4.79 4.31
C ASN A 117 10.71 4.31 3.52
N PHE A 118 10.63 3.01 3.27
CA PHE A 118 9.49 2.39 2.60
C PHE A 118 8.45 1.96 3.62
N LYS A 119 7.19 2.34 3.40
CA LYS A 119 6.08 1.90 4.24
C LYS A 119 5.02 1.19 3.42
N PHE A 120 4.70 -0.02 3.83
CA PHE A 120 3.57 -0.78 3.32
C PHE A 120 2.39 -0.55 4.25
N ILE A 121 1.42 0.23 3.80
CA ILE A 121 0.29 0.70 4.60
C ILE A 121 -0.99 0.04 4.10
N LEU A 122 -1.63 -0.74 4.97
CA LEU A 122 -2.96 -1.27 4.76
C LEU A 122 -3.97 -0.45 5.58
N VAL A 123 -4.97 0.11 4.90
CA VAL A 123 -6.06 0.85 5.54
C VAL A 123 -7.37 0.07 5.40
N ILE A 124 -8.01 -0.25 6.53
CA ILE A 124 -9.23 -1.06 6.57
C ILE A 124 -10.40 -0.24 7.11
N LYS A 125 -11.45 -0.10 6.30
CA LYS A 125 -12.65 0.65 6.68
C LYS A 125 -13.36 0.03 7.89
N ASN A 126 -13.82 0.86 8.83
CA ASN A 126 -14.63 0.47 9.99
C ASN A 126 -14.08 -0.69 10.83
N HIS A 127 -12.77 -0.94 10.79
CA HIS A 127 -12.16 -2.04 11.52
C HIS A 127 -11.86 -1.67 12.97
N LYS A 128 -12.07 -2.58 13.91
CA LYS A 128 -11.71 -2.34 15.31
C LYS A 128 -10.20 -2.36 15.50
N GLU A 129 -9.68 -1.50 16.36
CA GLU A 129 -8.23 -1.42 16.62
C GLU A 129 -7.67 -2.76 17.13
N GLU A 130 -8.41 -3.45 18.00
CA GLU A 130 -8.05 -4.77 18.54
C GLU A 130 -7.88 -5.87 17.47
N TRP A 131 -8.50 -5.69 16.29
CA TRP A 131 -8.41 -6.63 15.18
C TRP A 131 -7.27 -6.32 14.21
N LEU A 132 -6.61 -5.16 14.33
CA LEU A 132 -5.48 -4.79 13.48
C LEU A 132 -4.23 -5.61 13.81
N VAL A 133 -4.02 -5.96 15.09
CA VAL A 133 -2.79 -6.61 15.57
C VAL A 133 -2.54 -7.97 14.90
N PRO A 134 -3.52 -8.88 14.78
CA PRO A 134 -3.32 -10.15 14.08
C PRO A 134 -2.94 -9.97 12.60
N ILE A 135 -3.54 -9.00 11.91
CA ILE A 135 -3.25 -8.69 10.50
C ILE A 135 -1.83 -8.14 10.38
N LEU A 136 -1.46 -7.17 11.23
CA LEU A 136 -0.12 -6.59 11.28
C LEU A 136 0.95 -7.65 11.50
N ASN A 137 0.75 -8.56 12.46
CA ASN A 137 1.69 -9.62 12.77
C ASN A 137 1.86 -10.60 11.61
N ALA A 138 0.77 -10.96 10.95
CA ALA A 138 0.81 -11.86 9.80
C ALA A 138 1.53 -11.21 8.60
N LEU A 139 1.24 -9.96 8.29
CA LEU A 139 1.94 -9.21 7.23
C LEU A 139 3.43 -9.03 7.55
N LYS A 140 3.78 -8.67 8.79
CA LYS A 140 5.19 -8.56 9.20
C LYS A 140 5.96 -9.87 9.03
N ARG A 141 5.33 -11.00 9.33
CA ARG A 141 5.93 -12.33 9.12
C ARG A 141 6.13 -12.61 7.63
N ASN A 142 5.11 -12.37 6.81
CA ASN A 142 5.19 -12.66 5.37
C ASN A 142 6.14 -11.71 4.61
N LEU A 143 6.30 -10.48 5.11
CA LEU A 143 7.19 -9.46 4.54
C LEU A 143 8.55 -9.37 5.24
N ALA A 144 8.88 -10.31 6.13
CA ALA A 144 10.09 -10.26 6.95
C ALA A 144 11.37 -10.15 6.10
N TYR A 145 11.43 -10.87 4.98
CA TYR A 145 12.57 -10.81 4.06
C TYR A 145 12.68 -9.43 3.39
N HIS A 146 11.55 -8.84 2.99
CA HIS A 146 11.51 -7.52 2.37
C HIS A 146 11.95 -6.46 3.38
N ASN A 147 11.44 -6.53 4.60
CA ASN A 147 11.84 -5.64 5.70
C ASN A 147 13.34 -5.77 6.01
N THR A 148 13.92 -6.97 5.89
CA THR A 148 15.35 -7.19 6.14
C THR A 148 16.23 -6.62 5.03
N ILE A 149 15.85 -6.85 3.76
CA ILE A 149 16.64 -6.42 2.59
C ILE A 149 16.50 -4.92 2.36
N TRP A 150 15.26 -4.42 2.38
CA TRP A 150 14.90 -3.07 1.97
C TRP A 150 14.64 -2.12 3.14
N LYS A 151 14.71 -2.60 4.39
CA LYS A 151 14.40 -1.80 5.59
C LYS A 151 13.01 -1.17 5.54
N SER A 152 12.04 -1.90 4.96
CA SER A 152 10.64 -1.47 4.90
C SER A 152 9.91 -1.69 6.23
N ASP A 153 8.91 -0.85 6.46
CA ASP A 153 7.96 -0.96 7.56
C ASP A 153 6.58 -1.42 7.07
N VAL A 154 5.86 -2.11 7.93
CA VAL A 154 4.45 -2.51 7.69
C VAL A 154 3.56 -1.83 8.71
N ILE A 155 2.51 -1.18 8.22
CA ILE A 155 1.53 -0.44 9.02
C ILE A 155 0.14 -0.93 8.64
N VAL A 156 -0.67 -1.24 9.65
CA VAL A 156 -2.08 -1.61 9.46
C VAL A 156 -2.93 -0.69 10.33
N VAL A 157 -3.85 0.05 9.71
CA VAL A 157 -4.67 1.06 10.38
C VAL A 157 -6.12 0.91 9.96
N ASN A 158 -7.02 1.33 10.83
CA ASN A 158 -8.41 1.53 10.46
C ASN A 158 -8.63 2.96 9.93
N GLU A 159 -9.84 3.25 9.47
CA GLU A 159 -10.24 4.56 8.98
C GLU A 159 -9.99 5.69 10.02
N GLU A 160 -10.31 5.46 11.29
CA GLU A 160 -10.15 6.47 12.35
C GLU A 160 -8.68 6.81 12.61
N ILE A 161 -7.80 5.80 12.64
CA ILE A 161 -6.36 6.01 12.76
C ILE A 161 -5.81 6.68 11.48
N ALA A 162 -6.25 6.26 10.30
CA ALA A 162 -5.84 6.86 9.03
C ALA A 162 -6.21 8.35 8.93
N LYS A 163 -7.38 8.76 9.46
CA LYS A 163 -7.75 10.18 9.61
C LYS A 163 -6.79 10.94 10.52
N LYS A 164 -6.42 10.39 11.68
CA LYS A 164 -5.42 11.01 12.59
C LYS A 164 -4.06 11.20 11.95
N TYR A 165 -3.70 10.33 11.01
CA TYR A 165 -2.48 10.42 10.22
C TYR A 165 -2.64 11.30 8.96
N ASN A 166 -3.79 11.92 8.70
CA ASN A 166 -4.06 12.69 7.47
C ASN A 166 -3.85 11.86 6.19
N LEU A 167 -4.10 10.54 6.26
CA LEU A 167 -4.18 9.69 5.07
C LEU A 167 -5.57 9.74 4.42
N ILE A 168 -6.59 9.90 5.25
CA ILE A 168 -7.99 9.99 4.83
C ILE A 168 -8.52 11.36 5.24
N LYS A 169 -9.31 11.96 4.37
CA LYS A 169 -9.98 13.23 4.62
C LYS A 169 -10.92 13.08 5.81
N VAL A 170 -10.84 14.02 6.75
CA VAL A 170 -11.85 14.16 7.81
C VAL A 170 -13.07 14.81 7.16
N ASN A 171 -14.16 14.06 7.00
CA ASN A 171 -15.44 14.65 6.62
C ASN A 171 -15.83 15.64 7.71
N SER A 172 -15.96 16.92 7.34
CA SER A 172 -16.43 18.01 8.18
C SER A 172 -17.93 17.91 8.42
#